data_AF-A0A2R7RIE2-F1
#
_entry.id   AF-A0A2R7RIE2-F1
#
_cell.length_a   1.000
_cell.length_b   1.000
_cell.length_c   1.000
_cell.angle_alpha   90.00
_cell.angle_beta   90.00
_cell.angle_gamma   90.00
#
_symmetry.space_group_name_H-M   'P 1'
#
loop_
_entity.id
_entity.type
_entity.pdbx_description
1 polymer ?
#
loop_
_entity_poly.entity_id
_entity_poly.type
_entity_poly.pdbx_seq_one_letter_code
_entity_poly.pdbx_strand_id
1 'polypeptide(L)'
;MASEVATGELHRGSDRKAQKFFAQALLEPNENAVAQAAWASENKSLQLTSDALTVDRGYEARAITWAQNGRWKEAAYESQKWQLDQPFDLRAAMYGSYYASLGAQDYEGALSIADLGLSTHPTDPMLHNNAAFALANLGRTEDARFHLVHLPGSDDDDYPVFLATRGLIAFREGNEAAGRESYRKAVEGLLKSSRRADAAAAALLWALEETRIGSVIAPETRGLGERLLSSSSPSPEARELLKRLDDAKGAKKEPVEGP
;
A
#
# COMPACT_ATOMS: atom_id res chain seq x y z
N MET A 1 19.87 -21.74 3.69
CA MET A 1 20.70 -22.26 2.57
C MET A 1 19.92 -22.40 1.26
N ALA A 2 18.90 -23.26 1.13
CA ALA A 2 18.15 -23.38 -0.14
C ALA A 2 17.37 -22.11 -0.53
N SER A 3 16.73 -21.43 0.44
CA SER A 3 16.00 -20.18 0.22
C SER A 3 16.93 -18.98 -0.09
N GLU A 4 18.12 -18.93 0.51
CA GLU A 4 19.15 -17.92 0.22
C GLU A 4 19.72 -18.08 -1.19
N VAL A 5 19.95 -19.34 -1.63
CA VAL A 5 20.31 -19.66 -3.03
C VAL A 5 19.18 -19.27 -3.97
N ALA A 6 17.91 -19.49 -3.59
CA ALA A 6 16.75 -19.08 -4.38
C ALA A 6 16.68 -17.56 -4.57
N THR A 7 16.91 -16.79 -3.50
CA THR A 7 16.94 -15.33 -3.52
C THR A 7 18.08 -14.81 -4.41
N GLY A 8 19.27 -15.42 -4.33
CA GLY A 8 20.39 -15.11 -5.21
C GLY A 8 20.14 -15.41 -6.70
N GLU A 9 19.42 -16.49 -7.02
CA GLU A 9 19.05 -16.82 -8.40
C GLU A 9 17.96 -15.88 -8.95
N LEU A 10 17.05 -15.39 -8.09
CA LEU A 10 16.07 -14.35 -8.46
C LEU A 10 16.74 -13.03 -8.84
N HIS A 11 17.73 -12.58 -8.07
CA HIS A 11 18.50 -11.38 -8.40
C HIS A 11 19.28 -11.50 -9.72
N ARG A 12 19.59 -12.73 -10.15
CA ARG A 12 20.23 -13.04 -11.44
C ARG A 12 19.24 -13.29 -12.58
N GLY A 13 17.93 -13.10 -12.35
CA GLY A 13 16.87 -13.29 -13.35
C GLY A 13 16.58 -14.75 -13.70
N SER A 14 17.01 -15.73 -12.90
CA SER A 14 16.84 -17.16 -13.14
C SER A 14 15.61 -17.73 -12.44
N ASP A 15 14.43 -17.22 -12.80
CA ASP A 15 13.15 -17.43 -12.09
C ASP A 15 12.76 -18.90 -11.91
N ARG A 16 12.93 -19.72 -12.96
CA ARG A 16 12.58 -21.14 -12.91
C ARG A 16 13.47 -21.93 -11.97
N LYS A 17 14.72 -21.50 -11.76
CA LYS A 17 15.64 -22.11 -10.79
C LYS A 17 15.30 -21.66 -9.37
N ALA A 18 15.04 -20.36 -9.19
CA ALA A 18 14.62 -19.83 -7.91
C ALA A 18 13.32 -20.49 -7.40
N GLN A 19 12.32 -20.68 -8.28
CA GLN A 19 11.09 -21.41 -7.95
C GLN A 19 11.34 -22.83 -7.44
N LYS A 20 12.28 -23.57 -8.06
CA LYS A 20 12.64 -24.92 -7.60
C LYS A 20 13.30 -24.91 -6.24
N PHE A 21 14.18 -23.94 -5.98
CA PHE A 21 14.85 -23.81 -4.69
C PHE A 21 13.90 -23.36 -3.58
N PHE A 22 12.93 -22.49 -3.87
CA PHE A 22 11.85 -22.18 -2.93
C PHE A 22 10.97 -23.38 -2.65
N ALA A 23 10.55 -24.13 -3.69
CA ALA A 23 9.78 -25.36 -3.50
C ALA A 23 10.50 -26.38 -2.61
N GLN A 24 11.83 -26.50 -2.74
CA GLN A 24 12.64 -27.36 -1.88
C GLN A 24 12.76 -26.81 -0.45
N ALA A 25 12.94 -25.50 -0.28
CA ALA A 25 13.01 -24.85 1.02
C ALA A 25 11.68 -24.93 1.81
N LEU A 26 10.55 -25.05 1.09
CA LEU A 26 9.21 -25.17 1.67
C LEU A 26 8.81 -26.61 2.02
N LEU A 27 9.67 -27.62 1.83
CA LEU A 27 9.42 -29.00 2.28
C LEU A 27 9.53 -29.16 3.80
N GLU A 28 10.47 -28.43 4.43
CA GLU A 28 10.61 -28.31 5.88
C GLU A 28 10.68 -26.81 6.20
N PRO A 29 9.55 -26.10 6.15
CA PRO A 29 9.55 -24.65 6.15
C PRO A 29 9.91 -24.10 7.53
N ASN A 30 10.78 -23.09 7.54
CA ASN A 30 11.06 -22.25 8.69
C ASN A 30 10.76 -20.78 8.35
N GLU A 31 10.74 -19.92 9.37
CA GLU A 31 10.37 -18.51 9.26
C GLU A 31 11.07 -17.80 8.08
N ASN A 32 12.39 -17.92 7.99
CA ASN A 32 13.19 -17.27 6.95
C ASN A 32 12.87 -17.83 5.55
N ALA A 33 12.69 -19.15 5.42
CA ALA A 33 12.36 -19.78 4.13
C ALA A 33 10.98 -19.32 3.62
N VAL A 34 9.99 -19.19 4.52
CA VAL A 34 8.65 -18.73 4.16
C VAL A 34 8.64 -17.24 3.86
N ALA A 35 9.33 -16.40 4.65
CA ALA A 35 9.47 -14.97 4.40
C ALA A 35 10.07 -14.68 3.01
N GLN A 36 11.19 -15.33 2.66
CA GLN A 36 11.82 -15.16 1.36
C GLN A 36 10.93 -15.66 0.21
N ALA A 37 10.16 -16.73 0.42
CA ALA A 37 9.21 -17.21 -0.57
C ALA A 37 7.99 -16.29 -0.73
N ALA A 38 7.52 -15.64 0.34
CA ALA A 38 6.46 -14.62 0.30
C ALA A 38 6.92 -13.36 -0.44
N TRP A 39 8.13 -12.88 -0.16
CA TRP A 39 8.71 -11.76 -0.91
C TRP A 39 8.89 -12.10 -2.40
N ALA A 40 9.30 -13.32 -2.70
CA ALA A 40 9.40 -13.80 -4.09
C ALA A 40 8.03 -13.89 -4.79
N SER A 41 6.96 -14.21 -4.05
CA SER A 41 5.61 -14.26 -4.63
C SER A 41 5.09 -12.90 -5.07
N GLU A 42 5.49 -11.84 -4.37
CA GLU A 42 5.14 -10.44 -4.68
C GLU A 42 5.58 -10.04 -6.09
N ASN A 43 6.70 -10.61 -6.55
CA ASN A 43 7.29 -10.29 -7.84
C ASN A 43 6.95 -11.28 -8.95
N LYS A 44 6.67 -12.56 -8.65
CA LYS A 44 6.52 -13.62 -9.68
C LYS A 44 5.63 -14.79 -9.27
N SER A 45 4.30 -14.64 -9.40
CA SER A 45 3.28 -15.73 -9.48
C SER A 45 3.58 -17.02 -8.69
N LEU A 46 4.08 -16.91 -7.46
CA LEU A 46 4.50 -18.04 -6.64
C LEU A 46 3.47 -18.15 -5.52
N GLN A 47 2.63 -19.18 -5.52
CA GLN A 47 1.66 -19.34 -4.44
C GLN A 47 2.31 -20.11 -3.29
N LEU A 48 2.31 -19.51 -2.11
CA LEU A 48 2.69 -20.20 -0.88
C LEU A 48 1.67 -21.30 -0.57
N THR A 49 2.16 -22.44 -0.07
CA THR A 49 1.31 -23.55 0.37
C THR A 49 0.67 -23.23 1.72
N SER A 50 -0.45 -23.90 2.04
CA SER A 50 -1.11 -23.74 3.34
C SER A 50 -0.17 -24.03 4.51
N ASP A 51 0.72 -25.02 4.36
CA ASP A 51 1.69 -25.40 5.40
C ASP A 51 2.76 -24.33 5.64
N ALA A 52 3.07 -23.53 4.63
CA ALA A 52 3.99 -22.41 4.77
C ALA A 52 3.39 -21.29 5.65
N LEU A 53 2.06 -21.13 5.64
CA LEU A 53 1.36 -20.11 6.43
C LEU A 53 1.13 -20.53 7.89
N THR A 54 1.27 -21.81 8.22
CA THR A 54 1.11 -22.33 9.59
C THR A 54 2.41 -22.33 10.40
N VAL A 55 3.54 -21.97 9.78
CA VAL A 55 4.83 -21.83 10.47
C VAL A 55 4.73 -20.83 11.62
N ASP A 56 5.18 -21.25 12.80
CA ASP A 56 5.21 -20.39 13.98
C ASP A 56 6.07 -19.15 13.70
N ARG A 57 5.61 -17.99 14.17
CA ARG A 57 6.21 -16.68 13.85
C ARG A 57 6.40 -16.34 12.36
N GLY A 58 5.75 -17.05 11.44
CA GLY A 58 5.68 -16.71 10.01
C GLY A 58 4.86 -15.44 9.68
N TYR A 59 4.99 -14.39 10.49
CA TYR A 59 4.17 -13.18 10.46
C TYR A 59 4.35 -12.40 9.16
N GLU A 60 5.60 -12.18 8.70
CA GLU A 60 5.92 -11.51 7.42
C GLU A 60 5.20 -12.19 6.26
N ALA A 61 5.35 -13.51 6.15
CA ALA A 61 4.78 -14.26 5.05
C ALA A 61 3.25 -14.24 5.04
N ARG A 62 2.63 -14.37 6.22
CA ARG A 62 1.18 -14.23 6.34
C ARG A 62 0.72 -12.82 5.99
N ALA A 63 1.41 -11.78 6.45
CA ALA A 63 1.07 -10.40 6.14
C ALA A 63 1.04 -10.15 4.63
N ILE A 64 2.12 -10.50 3.93
CA ILE A 64 2.23 -10.36 2.46
C ILE A 64 1.17 -11.20 1.75
N THR A 65 0.99 -12.46 2.14
CA THR A 65 0.03 -13.37 1.50
C THR A 65 -1.41 -12.89 1.68
N TRP A 66 -1.77 -12.40 2.87
CA TRP A 66 -3.10 -11.86 3.14
C TRP A 66 -3.35 -10.59 2.34
N ALA A 67 -2.37 -9.68 2.22
CA ALA A 67 -2.48 -8.50 1.37
C ALA A 67 -2.69 -8.88 -0.11
N GLN A 68 -1.92 -9.84 -0.64
CA GLN A 68 -2.07 -10.35 -2.00
C GLN A 68 -3.46 -10.92 -2.29
N ASN A 69 -4.12 -11.46 -1.26
CA ASN A 69 -5.48 -12.01 -1.33
C ASN A 69 -6.57 -10.98 -0.96
N GLY A 70 -6.22 -9.71 -0.77
CA GLY A 70 -7.15 -8.64 -0.39
C GLY A 70 -7.70 -8.75 1.04
N ARG A 71 -7.06 -9.56 1.89
CA ARG A 71 -7.42 -9.75 3.30
C ARG A 71 -6.66 -8.75 4.17
N TRP A 72 -7.03 -7.48 4.00
CA TRP A 72 -6.27 -6.34 4.52
C TRP A 72 -6.19 -6.26 6.03
N LYS A 73 -7.28 -6.59 6.74
CA LYS A 73 -7.32 -6.56 8.21
C LYS A 73 -6.37 -7.61 8.79
N GLU A 74 -6.38 -8.80 8.23
CA GLU A 74 -5.47 -9.88 8.59
C GLU A 74 -4.03 -9.54 8.23
N ALA A 75 -3.80 -8.91 7.08
CA ALA A 75 -2.47 -8.46 6.67
C ALA A 75 -1.88 -7.43 7.65
N ALA A 76 -2.67 -6.42 8.03
CA ALA A 76 -2.29 -5.42 9.02
C ALA A 76 -2.03 -6.04 10.40
N TYR A 77 -2.89 -6.96 10.84
CA TYR A 77 -2.74 -7.66 12.11
C TYR A 77 -1.49 -8.52 12.18
N GLU A 78 -1.19 -9.29 11.12
CA GLU A 78 0.04 -10.09 11.06
C GLU A 78 1.29 -9.20 10.95
N SER A 79 1.20 -8.04 10.29
CA SER A 79 2.29 -7.05 10.26
C SER A 79 2.58 -6.47 11.64
N GLN A 80 1.55 -6.24 12.48
CA GLN A 80 1.76 -5.82 13.86
C GLN A 80 2.49 -6.88 14.68
N LYS A 81 2.13 -8.16 14.53
CA LYS A 81 2.86 -9.25 15.18
C LYS A 81 4.31 -9.33 14.70
N TRP A 82 4.53 -9.16 13.39
CA TRP A 82 5.87 -9.09 12.81
C TRP A 82 6.67 -7.95 13.42
N GLN A 83 6.09 -6.75 13.54
CA GLN A 83 6.76 -5.60 14.13
C GLN A 83 7.07 -5.79 15.62
N LEU A 84 6.21 -6.48 16.38
CA LEU A 84 6.47 -6.80 17.78
C LEU A 84 7.58 -7.84 17.95
N ASP A 85 7.65 -8.83 17.06
CA ASP A 85 8.68 -9.87 17.08
C ASP A 85 10.02 -9.36 16.55
N GLN A 86 9.99 -8.48 15.53
CA GLN A 86 11.14 -7.91 14.84
C GLN A 86 11.04 -6.37 14.76
N PRO A 87 11.22 -5.64 15.88
CA PRO A 87 10.99 -4.19 15.96
C PRO A 87 11.96 -3.32 15.13
N PHE A 88 13.06 -3.91 14.67
CA PHE A 88 14.05 -3.27 13.80
C PHE A 88 13.87 -3.63 12.31
N ASP A 89 12.91 -4.48 11.95
CA ASP A 89 12.56 -4.67 10.54
C ASP A 89 11.61 -3.54 10.10
N LEU A 90 12.18 -2.58 9.38
CA LEU A 90 11.44 -1.44 8.81
C LEU A 90 10.22 -1.89 7.98
N ARG A 91 10.32 -3.03 7.27
CA ARG A 91 9.26 -3.51 6.37
C ARG A 91 8.00 -3.86 7.12
N ALA A 92 8.10 -4.35 8.36
CA ALA A 92 6.95 -4.66 9.20
C ALA A 92 6.07 -3.43 9.44
N ALA A 93 6.71 -2.30 9.77
CA ALA A 93 6.04 -1.03 9.99
C ALA A 93 5.50 -0.43 8.69
N MET A 94 6.29 -0.46 7.62
CA MET A 94 5.90 0.08 6.31
C MET A 94 4.70 -0.65 5.73
N TYR A 95 4.76 -1.98 5.67
CA TYR A 95 3.67 -2.81 5.15
C TYR A 95 2.46 -2.77 6.06
N GLY A 96 2.64 -2.87 7.38
CA GLY A 96 1.52 -2.84 8.33
C GLY A 96 0.74 -1.53 8.27
N SER A 97 1.41 -0.38 8.29
CA SER A 97 0.76 0.94 8.21
C SER A 97 0.08 1.15 6.85
N TYR A 98 0.67 0.65 5.77
CA TYR A 98 0.08 0.67 4.43
C TYR A 98 -1.17 -0.21 4.32
N TYR A 99 -1.11 -1.48 4.76
CA TYR A 99 -2.24 -2.41 4.70
C TYR A 99 -3.40 -1.95 5.59
N ALA A 100 -3.12 -1.39 6.77
CA ALA A 100 -4.12 -0.82 7.65
C ALA A 100 -4.84 0.38 6.99
N SER A 101 -4.09 1.31 6.41
CA SER A 101 -4.65 2.53 5.82
C SER A 101 -5.29 2.29 4.46
N LEU A 102 -4.51 1.87 3.46
CA LEU A 102 -4.99 1.73 2.09
C LEU A 102 -5.87 0.51 1.92
N GLY A 103 -5.68 -0.56 2.68
CA GLY A 103 -6.45 -1.80 2.54
C GLY A 103 -7.66 -1.89 3.47
N ALA A 104 -7.45 -1.70 4.77
CA ALA A 104 -8.48 -1.92 5.79
C ALA A 104 -9.30 -0.67 6.14
N GLN A 105 -8.87 0.53 5.74
CA GLN A 105 -9.42 1.82 6.18
C GLN A 105 -9.37 2.00 7.72
N ASP A 106 -8.42 1.33 8.38
CA ASP A 106 -8.14 1.49 9.80
C ASP A 106 -7.04 2.54 9.94
N TYR A 107 -7.42 3.81 9.88
CA TYR A 107 -6.47 4.92 9.85
C TYR A 107 -5.83 5.15 11.23
N GLU A 108 -6.56 4.92 12.33
CA GLU A 108 -6.02 4.93 13.69
C GLU A 108 -4.99 3.82 13.88
N GLY A 109 -5.30 2.59 13.45
CA GLY A 109 -4.36 1.47 13.47
C GLY A 109 -3.13 1.74 12.60
N ALA A 110 -3.33 2.29 11.40
CA ALA A 110 -2.23 2.66 10.50
C ALA A 110 -1.27 3.67 11.14
N LEU A 111 -1.82 4.72 11.76
CA LEU A 111 -1.04 5.72 12.48
C LEU A 111 -0.27 5.10 13.64
N SER A 112 -0.92 4.26 14.46
CA SER A 112 -0.27 3.57 15.57
C SER A 112 0.90 2.69 15.13
N ILE A 113 0.75 1.98 14.00
CA ILE A 113 1.81 1.14 13.42
C ILE A 113 2.97 2.01 12.91
N ALA A 114 2.66 3.09 12.20
CA ALA A 114 3.65 4.01 11.66
C ALA A 114 4.44 4.69 12.78
N ASP A 115 3.77 5.17 13.84
CA ASP A 115 4.41 5.81 15.00
C ASP A 115 5.33 4.84 15.75
N LEU A 116 4.91 3.58 15.92
CA LEU A 116 5.77 2.55 16.49
C LEU A 116 7.01 2.32 15.60
N GLY A 117 6.85 2.33 14.27
CA GLY A 117 7.96 2.22 13.34
C GLY A 117 8.91 3.42 13.41
N LEU A 118 8.38 4.64 13.51
CA LEU A 118 9.15 5.88 13.65
C LEU A 118 9.90 5.94 14.99
N SER A 119 9.46 5.21 16.02
CA SER A 119 10.22 5.10 17.28
C SER A 119 11.56 4.39 17.11
N THR A 120 11.69 3.50 16.11
CA THR A 120 12.93 2.79 15.78
C THR A 120 13.62 3.34 14.53
N HIS A 121 12.86 3.92 13.59
CA HIS A 121 13.33 4.49 12.32
C HIS A 121 12.85 5.94 12.16
N PRO A 122 13.35 6.88 12.98
CA PRO A 122 12.77 8.22 13.14
C PRO A 122 12.92 9.15 11.93
N THR A 123 13.69 8.76 10.91
CA THR A 123 13.90 9.56 9.71
C THR A 123 13.40 8.87 8.44
N ASP A 124 12.66 7.77 8.57
CA ASP A 124 12.20 7.03 7.40
C ASP A 124 11.07 7.81 6.68
N PRO A 125 11.28 8.22 5.41
CA PRO A 125 10.32 9.07 4.71
C PRO A 125 9.00 8.35 4.41
N MET A 126 9.02 7.04 4.17
CA MET A 126 7.80 6.30 3.87
C MET A 126 6.92 6.12 5.10
N LEU A 127 7.48 5.90 6.28
CA LEU A 127 6.72 5.90 7.53
C LEU A 127 6.11 7.27 7.83
N HIS A 128 6.86 8.35 7.64
CA HIS A 128 6.28 9.71 7.74
C HIS A 128 5.15 9.92 6.74
N ASN A 129 5.30 9.45 5.50
CA ASN A 129 4.26 9.54 4.49
C ASN A 129 3.00 8.74 4.86
N ASN A 130 3.15 7.53 5.38
CA ASN A 130 2.04 6.69 5.81
C ASN A 130 1.31 7.31 7.02
N ALA A 131 2.04 7.87 7.98
CA ALA A 131 1.45 8.63 9.09
C ALA A 131 0.68 9.86 8.58
N ALA A 132 1.27 10.63 7.67
CA ALA A 132 0.61 11.79 7.05
C ALA A 132 -0.69 11.39 6.32
N PHE A 133 -0.65 10.29 5.57
CA PHE A 133 -1.82 9.77 4.87
C PHE A 133 -2.93 9.34 5.84
N ALA A 134 -2.59 8.62 6.91
CA ALA A 134 -3.54 8.23 7.95
C ALA A 134 -4.16 9.46 8.65
N LEU A 135 -3.33 10.40 9.09
CA LEU A 135 -3.76 11.64 9.73
C LEU A 135 -4.69 12.48 8.84
N ALA A 136 -4.39 12.60 7.55
CA ALA A 136 -5.23 13.32 6.60
C ALA A 136 -6.62 12.67 6.45
N ASN A 137 -6.69 11.33 6.42
CA ASN A 137 -7.96 10.62 6.36
C ASN A 137 -8.77 10.75 7.67
N LEU A 138 -8.09 10.87 8.81
CA LEU A 138 -8.69 11.20 10.11
C LEU A 138 -9.13 12.67 10.24
N GLY A 139 -8.88 13.50 9.23
CA GLY A 139 -9.18 14.94 9.26
C GLY A 139 -8.19 15.76 10.11
N ARG A 140 -7.10 15.15 10.59
CA ARG A 140 -6.03 15.79 11.37
C ARG A 140 -4.95 16.36 10.44
N THR A 141 -5.35 17.28 9.56
CA THR A 141 -4.47 17.79 8.48
C THR A 141 -3.29 18.60 9.00
N GLU A 142 -3.43 19.28 10.15
CA GLU A 142 -2.32 19.99 10.78
C GLU A 142 -1.20 19.03 11.20
N ASP A 143 -1.58 17.94 11.85
CA ASP A 143 -0.65 16.86 12.23
C ASP A 143 -0.01 16.23 11.00
N ALA A 144 -0.80 15.98 9.94
CA ALA A 144 -0.29 15.43 8.69
C ALA A 144 0.81 16.31 8.08
N ARG A 145 0.68 17.64 8.14
CA ARG A 145 1.70 18.57 7.64
C ARG A 145 3.01 18.49 8.42
N PHE A 146 2.99 18.17 9.72
CA PHE A 146 4.23 17.96 10.47
C PHE A 146 5.03 16.79 9.92
N HIS A 147 4.39 15.73 9.40
CA HIS A 147 5.12 14.62 8.79
C HIS A 147 5.68 14.99 7.39
N LEU A 148 5.06 15.92 6.66
CA LEU A 148 5.51 16.32 5.32
C LEU A 148 6.90 16.97 5.30
N VAL A 149 7.34 17.57 6.41
CA VAL A 149 8.65 18.23 6.49
C VAL A 149 9.82 17.24 6.47
N HIS A 150 9.53 15.97 6.77
CA HIS A 150 10.50 14.88 6.75
C HIS A 150 10.61 14.20 5.38
N LEU A 151 9.76 14.57 4.43
CA LEU A 151 9.74 13.97 3.11
C LEU A 151 10.76 14.64 2.18
N PRO A 152 11.51 13.85 1.41
CA PRO A 152 12.51 14.38 0.49
C PRO A 152 11.87 15.14 -0.69
N GLY A 153 12.73 15.85 -1.42
CA GLY A 153 12.38 16.66 -2.58
C GLY A 153 12.28 15.87 -3.88
N SER A 154 12.24 16.58 -5.00
CA SER A 154 12.01 16.02 -6.34
C SER A 154 13.08 15.07 -6.87
N ASP A 155 14.23 15.02 -6.22
CA ASP A 155 15.34 14.15 -6.60
C ASP A 155 15.18 12.72 -6.08
N ASP A 156 14.17 12.46 -5.24
CA ASP A 156 13.86 11.16 -4.69
C ASP A 156 12.89 10.35 -5.59
N ASP A 157 13.16 9.06 -5.75
CA ASP A 157 12.38 8.16 -6.63
C ASP A 157 10.92 7.99 -6.17
N ASP A 158 10.66 8.13 -4.87
CA ASP A 158 9.32 8.09 -4.27
C ASP A 158 8.66 9.47 -4.16
N TYR A 159 9.30 10.54 -4.62
CA TYR A 159 8.69 11.88 -4.64
C TYR A 159 7.27 11.94 -5.25
N PRO A 160 6.97 11.22 -6.36
CA PRO A 160 5.60 11.15 -6.87
C PRO A 160 4.60 10.55 -5.87
N VAL A 161 5.00 9.59 -5.03
CA VAL A 161 4.17 9.03 -3.96
C VAL A 161 3.88 10.10 -2.90
N PHE A 162 4.90 10.86 -2.50
CA PHE A 162 4.73 11.97 -1.54
C PHE A 162 3.82 13.08 -2.09
N LEU A 163 3.85 13.33 -3.41
CA LEU A 163 2.92 14.25 -4.06
C LEU A 163 1.46 13.77 -3.98
N ALA A 164 1.19 12.47 -4.08
CA ALA A 164 -0.17 11.96 -3.92
C ALA A 164 -0.71 12.23 -2.50
N THR A 165 0.11 12.05 -1.46
CA THR A 165 -0.26 12.36 -0.07
C THR A 165 -0.43 13.87 0.15
N ARG A 166 0.43 14.71 -0.44
CA ARG A 166 0.23 16.17 -0.44
C ARG A 166 -1.09 16.56 -1.11
N GLY A 167 -1.45 15.86 -2.19
CA GLY A 167 -2.74 16.02 -2.87
C GLY A 167 -3.92 15.71 -1.96
N LEU A 168 -3.88 14.57 -1.27
CA LEU A 168 -4.88 14.19 -0.27
C LEU A 168 -5.05 15.28 0.79
N ILE A 169 -3.94 15.71 1.41
CA ILE A 169 -3.97 16.73 2.47
C ILE A 169 -4.60 18.02 1.97
N ALA A 170 -4.22 18.50 0.78
CA ALA A 170 -4.79 19.71 0.19
C ALA A 170 -6.31 19.59 -0.05
N PHE A 171 -6.80 18.44 -0.52
CA PHE A 171 -8.25 18.19 -0.63
C PHE A 171 -8.96 18.21 0.71
N ARG A 172 -8.34 17.64 1.75
CA ARG A 172 -8.90 17.59 3.11
C ARG A 172 -8.90 18.96 3.78
N GLU A 173 -8.00 19.85 3.38
CA GLU A 173 -7.96 21.26 3.78
C GLU A 173 -8.91 22.15 2.96
N GLY A 174 -9.59 21.62 1.93
CA GLY A 174 -10.46 22.38 1.05
C GLY A 174 -9.73 23.13 -0.08
N ASN A 175 -8.42 22.95 -0.23
CA ASN A 175 -7.64 23.49 -1.34
C ASN A 175 -7.64 22.51 -2.54
N GLU A 176 -8.79 22.42 -3.20
CA GLU A 176 -9.00 21.49 -4.32
C GLU A 176 -8.02 21.72 -5.48
N ALA A 177 -7.68 22.98 -5.78
CA ALA A 177 -6.78 23.31 -6.88
C ALA A 177 -5.37 22.75 -6.63
N ALA A 178 -4.83 22.94 -5.43
CA ALA A 178 -3.54 22.35 -5.05
C ALA A 178 -3.63 20.81 -4.97
N GLY A 179 -4.76 20.27 -4.51
CA GLY A 179 -5.02 18.84 -4.48
C GLY A 179 -4.92 18.20 -5.87
N ARG A 180 -5.67 18.74 -6.84
CA ARG A 180 -5.67 18.30 -8.25
C ARG A 180 -4.28 18.36 -8.86
N GLU A 181 -3.59 19.48 -8.68
CA GLU A 181 -2.26 19.67 -9.24
C GLU A 181 -1.23 18.67 -8.66
N SER A 182 -1.32 18.38 -7.36
CA SER A 182 -0.43 17.43 -6.70
C SER A 182 -0.68 16.00 -7.19
N TYR A 183 -1.95 15.57 -7.27
CA TYR A 183 -2.28 14.25 -7.81
C TYR A 183 -1.92 14.11 -9.30
N ARG A 184 -2.16 15.15 -10.12
CA ARG A 184 -1.74 15.15 -11.52
C ARG A 184 -0.24 14.93 -11.66
N LYS A 185 0.57 15.69 -10.91
CA LYS A 185 2.03 15.52 -10.88
C LYS A 185 2.46 14.14 -10.37
N ALA A 186 1.77 13.62 -9.35
CA ALA A 186 2.01 12.28 -8.83
C ALA A 186 1.81 11.22 -9.92
N VAL A 187 0.65 11.22 -10.59
CA VAL A 187 0.33 10.27 -11.67
C VAL A 187 1.34 10.39 -12.81
N GLU A 188 1.66 11.61 -13.26
CA GLU A 188 2.66 11.83 -14.31
C GLU A 188 4.06 11.34 -13.93
N GLY A 189 4.50 11.61 -12.70
CA GLY A 189 5.79 11.15 -12.19
C GLY A 189 5.88 9.62 -12.14
N LEU A 190 4.84 8.97 -11.58
CA LEU A 190 4.79 7.51 -11.49
C LEU A 190 4.79 6.84 -12.87
N LEU A 191 4.10 7.43 -13.86
CA LEU A 191 4.13 6.93 -15.23
C LEU A 191 5.50 7.09 -15.89
N LYS A 192 6.20 8.21 -15.66
CA LYS A 192 7.57 8.42 -16.16
C LYS A 192 8.55 7.39 -15.59
N SER A 193 8.36 7.00 -14.33
CA SER A 193 9.16 5.96 -13.66
C SER A 193 8.68 4.53 -13.95
N SER A 194 7.78 4.33 -14.93
CA SER A 194 7.20 3.02 -15.29
C SER A 194 6.44 2.31 -14.16
N ARG A 195 6.06 3.04 -13.09
CA ARG A 195 5.29 2.55 -11.93
C ARG A 195 3.79 2.65 -12.20
N ARG A 196 3.32 1.94 -13.24
CA ARG A 196 1.95 2.07 -13.73
C ARG A 196 0.89 1.68 -12.69
N ALA A 197 1.15 0.67 -11.87
CA ALA A 197 0.23 0.25 -10.80
C ALA A 197 0.04 1.36 -9.76
N ASP A 198 1.14 1.97 -9.32
CA ASP A 198 1.11 3.10 -8.38
C ASP A 198 0.41 4.32 -8.99
N ALA A 199 0.65 4.58 -10.28
CA ALA A 199 -0.05 5.65 -11.00
C ALA A 199 -1.57 5.42 -11.04
N ALA A 200 -2.00 4.16 -11.20
CA ALA A 200 -3.42 3.80 -11.12
C ALA A 200 -3.97 4.03 -9.71
N ALA A 201 -3.25 3.60 -8.66
CA ALA A 201 -3.64 3.82 -7.29
C ALA A 201 -3.77 5.33 -6.95
N ALA A 202 -2.79 6.15 -7.35
CA ALA A 202 -2.83 7.60 -7.17
C ALA A 202 -4.03 8.25 -7.89
N ALA A 203 -4.34 7.81 -9.12
CA ALA A 203 -5.51 8.29 -9.85
C ALA A 203 -6.85 7.87 -9.20
N LEU A 204 -6.93 6.66 -8.63
CA LEU A 204 -8.12 6.19 -7.91
C LEU A 204 -8.30 6.91 -6.57
N LEU A 205 -7.21 7.19 -5.84
CA LEU A 205 -7.24 8.02 -4.63
C LEU A 205 -7.69 9.45 -4.96
N TRP A 206 -7.20 10.03 -6.06
CA TRP A 206 -7.69 11.32 -6.53
C TRP A 206 -9.19 11.27 -6.85
N ALA A 207 -9.66 10.21 -7.53
CA ALA A 207 -11.07 10.04 -7.81
C ALA A 207 -11.94 9.91 -6.56
N LEU A 208 -11.42 9.31 -5.47
CA LEU A 208 -12.11 9.25 -4.18
C LEU A 208 -12.31 10.66 -3.61
N GLU A 209 -11.28 11.50 -3.64
CA GLU A 209 -11.40 12.89 -3.16
C GLU A 209 -12.35 13.72 -4.01
N GLU A 210 -12.28 13.63 -5.35
CA GLU A 210 -13.22 14.33 -6.24
C GLU A 210 -14.67 13.86 -6.00
N THR A 211 -14.86 12.55 -5.78
CA THR A 211 -16.19 11.99 -5.44
C THR A 211 -16.69 12.51 -4.11
N ARG A 212 -15.82 12.58 -3.09
CA ARG A 212 -16.13 13.10 -1.75
C ARG A 212 -16.63 14.54 -1.82
N ILE A 213 -15.98 15.41 -2.57
CA ILE A 213 -16.38 16.82 -2.72
C ILE A 213 -17.52 17.03 -3.72
N GLY A 214 -18.00 15.97 -4.40
CA GLY A 214 -19.09 16.09 -5.38
C GLY A 214 -18.68 16.80 -6.68
N SER A 215 -17.41 16.71 -7.04
CA SER A 215 -16.86 17.38 -8.21
C SER A 215 -17.29 16.75 -9.53
N VAL A 216 -17.48 17.59 -10.55
CA VAL A 216 -17.86 17.17 -11.91
C VAL A 216 -16.77 16.36 -12.61
N ILE A 217 -15.51 16.46 -12.17
CA ILE A 217 -14.39 15.74 -12.78
C ILE A 217 -14.15 14.35 -12.16
N ALA A 218 -14.90 13.99 -11.11
CA ALA A 218 -14.79 12.67 -10.47
C ALA A 218 -14.92 11.47 -11.45
N PRO A 219 -15.82 11.49 -12.46
CA PRO A 219 -15.87 10.43 -13.46
C PRO A 219 -14.62 10.34 -14.35
N GLU A 220 -14.00 11.48 -14.65
CA GLU A 220 -12.80 11.55 -15.49
C GLU A 220 -11.58 10.95 -14.78
N THR A 221 -11.36 11.33 -13.52
CA THR A 221 -10.24 10.83 -12.70
C THR A 221 -10.41 9.34 -12.39
N ARG A 222 -11.64 8.88 -12.15
CA ARG A 222 -11.94 7.44 -12.05
C ARG A 222 -11.59 6.71 -13.34
N GLY A 223 -12.03 7.22 -14.49
CA GLY A 223 -11.74 6.63 -15.79
C GLY A 223 -10.23 6.60 -16.10
N LEU A 224 -9.47 7.59 -15.63
CA LEU A 224 -8.00 7.56 -15.71
C LEU A 224 -7.43 6.39 -14.89
N GLY A 225 -7.84 6.23 -13.64
CA GLY A 225 -7.42 5.11 -12.80
C GLY A 225 -7.72 3.76 -13.44
N GLU A 226 -8.96 3.56 -13.91
CA GLU A 226 -9.40 2.33 -14.59
C GLU A 226 -8.59 2.03 -15.87
N ARG A 227 -8.26 3.04 -16.68
CA ARG A 227 -7.41 2.86 -17.89
C ARG A 227 -5.95 2.51 -17.55
N LEU A 228 -5.47 2.96 -16.39
CA LEU A 228 -4.10 2.68 -15.95
C LEU A 228 -3.96 1.24 -15.43
N LEU A 229 -5.04 0.64 -14.93
CA LEU A 229 -5.05 -0.79 -14.60
C LEU A 229 -4.80 -1.61 -15.87
N SER A 230 -3.95 -2.64 -15.75
CA SER A 230 -3.75 -3.57 -16.85
C SER A 230 -5.06 -4.31 -17.15
N SER A 231 -5.34 -4.58 -18.42
CA SER A 231 -6.54 -5.30 -18.85
C SER A 231 -6.60 -6.76 -18.37
N SER A 232 -5.55 -7.26 -17.71
CA SER A 232 -5.36 -8.68 -17.42
C SER A 232 -5.48 -9.06 -15.94
N SER A 233 -5.14 -8.17 -15.00
CA SER A 233 -5.37 -8.37 -13.55
C SER A 233 -4.98 -7.12 -12.75
N PRO A 234 -5.94 -6.38 -12.17
CA PRO A 234 -5.62 -5.28 -11.27
C PRO A 234 -4.96 -5.78 -9.98
N SER A 235 -4.05 -4.97 -9.44
CA SER A 235 -3.43 -5.25 -8.13
C SER A 235 -4.51 -5.32 -7.04
N PRO A 236 -4.28 -6.04 -5.93
CA PRO A 236 -5.23 -6.11 -4.83
C PRO A 236 -5.66 -4.71 -4.34
N GLU A 237 -4.71 -3.78 -4.23
CA GLU A 237 -4.92 -2.40 -3.78
C GLU A 237 -5.85 -1.65 -4.74
N ALA A 238 -5.61 -1.76 -6.04
CA ALA A 238 -6.45 -1.16 -7.05
C ALA A 238 -7.89 -1.71 -7.00
N ARG A 239 -8.06 -3.01 -6.77
CA ARG A 239 -9.40 -3.61 -6.59
C ARG A 239 -10.12 -3.04 -5.38
N GLU A 240 -9.40 -2.90 -4.27
CA GLU A 240 -9.95 -2.32 -3.04
C GLU A 240 -10.34 -0.84 -3.24
N LEU A 241 -9.52 -0.04 -3.92
CA LEU A 241 -9.84 1.36 -4.23
C LEU A 241 -11.03 1.50 -5.18
N LEU A 242 -11.15 0.62 -6.19
CA LEU A 242 -12.32 0.58 -7.07
C LEU A 242 -13.60 0.25 -6.30
N LYS A 243 -13.54 -0.75 -5.41
CA LYS A 243 -14.67 -1.11 -4.55
C LYS A 243 -15.13 0.08 -3.72
N ARG A 244 -14.22 0.85 -3.13
CA ARG A 244 -14.56 2.08 -2.38
C ARG A 244 -15.24 3.14 -3.23
N LEU A 245 -14.78 3.31 -4.47
CA LEU A 245 -15.42 4.25 -5.41
C LEU A 245 -16.84 3.82 -5.78
N ASP A 246 -17.10 2.51 -5.84
CA ASP A 246 -18.45 1.98 -6.08
C ASP A 246 -19.35 2.18 -4.86
N ASP A 247 -18.85 1.89 -3.66
CA ASP A 247 -19.58 2.10 -2.40
C ASP A 247 -19.92 3.60 -2.19
N ALA A 248 -18.97 4.50 -2.47
CA ALA A 248 -19.17 5.95 -2.37
C ALA A 248 -20.23 6.50 -3.34
N LYS A 249 -20.43 5.85 -4.50
CA LYS A 249 -21.53 6.18 -5.43
C LYS A 249 -22.87 5.62 -4.94
N GLY A 250 -22.87 4.45 -4.33
CA GLY A 250 -24.06 3.82 -3.75
C GLY A 250 -24.67 4.66 -2.62
N ALA A 251 -23.83 5.18 -1.73
CA ALA A 251 -24.25 6.02 -0.60
C ALA A 251 -24.93 7.34 -1.00
N LYS A 252 -24.69 7.86 -2.21
CA LYS A 252 -25.36 9.07 -2.74
C LYS A 252 -26.75 8.80 -3.34
N LYS A 253 -27.17 7.52 -3.46
CA LYS A 253 -28.44 7.13 -4.09
C LYS A 253 -29.58 6.81 -3.12
N GLU A 254 -29.36 6.75 -1.81
CA GLU A 254 -30.47 6.66 -0.87
C GLU A 254 -31.17 8.02 -0.79
N PRO A 255 -32.43 8.15 -1.26
CA PRO A 255 -33.21 9.33 -0.98
C PRO A 255 -33.47 9.34 0.53
N VAL A 256 -33.23 10.49 1.16
CA VAL A 256 -33.85 10.78 2.45
C VAL A 256 -35.35 10.77 2.20
N GLU A 257 -36.01 9.64 2.49
CA GLU A 257 -37.45 9.63 2.68
C GLU A 257 -37.73 10.54 3.88
N GLY A 258 -38.16 11.76 3.58
CA GLY A 258 -38.58 12.73 4.58
C GLY A 258 -39.82 12.25 5.32
N PRO A 259 -40.01 12.71 6.57
CA PRO A 259 -41.14 12.31 7.43
C PRO A 259 -42.50 12.71 6.86
#